data_AF-B4JNM9-F1
#
_entry.id   AF-B4JNM9-F1
#
_cell.length_a   1.000
_cell.length_b   1.000
_cell.length_c   1.000
_cell.angle_alpha   90.00
_cell.angle_beta   90.00
_cell.angle_gamma   90.00
#
_symmetry.space_group_name_H-M   'P 1'
#
loop_
_entity.id
_entity.type
_entity.pdbx_description
1 polymer ?
#
loop_
_entity_poly.entity_id
_entity_poly.type
_entity_poly.pdbx_seq_one_letter_code
_entity_poly.pdbx_strand_id
1 'polypeptide(L)'
;MEQLCYVALSCLLVIVLLYGLLELHYFLRMCLCVLLARFIKRRCHILEATTVNGVCLSNDVDTLLYHMNNARYFRELDFARVDFYERTKLYRTISRLGGSVFQGAATIRYRRFIRPFHRFKIISRIIYWDEQSLFMEHRFVRPSDQFVHCIVICRQRVIDVSMDSVMAELLPKQTATTPLQASRHTLSSTASLQPVGIGTTTAMAAATMTTLDAVAQAENGHVASTTTTTATTTATTTATTTTTTASAATLAMPAKLKPPLPPELCKWIEYNDMSSKNLRSGC
;
A
#
# COMPACT_ATOMS: atom_id res chain seq x y z
N MET A 1 53.36 0.21 -22.22
CA MET A 1 52.56 -0.82 -21.53
C MET A 1 52.48 -0.57 -20.03
N GLU A 2 53.56 -0.19 -19.35
CA GLU A 2 53.56 0.06 -17.90
C GLU A 2 52.56 1.14 -17.44
N GLN A 3 52.47 2.27 -18.16
CA GLN A 3 51.48 3.32 -17.85
C GLN A 3 50.03 2.80 -17.92
N LEU A 4 49.73 1.94 -18.91
CA LEU A 4 48.40 1.32 -19.03
C LEU A 4 48.10 0.37 -17.87
N CYS A 5 49.11 -0.38 -17.41
CA CYS A 5 48.99 -1.25 -16.24
C CYS A 5 48.74 -0.44 -14.94
N TYR A 6 49.43 0.68 -14.73
CA TYR A 6 49.21 1.53 -13.56
C TYR A 6 47.82 2.17 -13.56
N VAL A 7 47.33 2.60 -14.73
CA VAL A 7 45.96 3.11 -14.89
C VAL A 7 44.95 2.01 -14.58
N ALA A 8 45.11 0.81 -15.14
CA ALA A 8 44.21 -0.31 -14.88
C ALA A 8 44.18 -0.71 -13.40
N LEU A 9 45.34 -0.77 -12.74
CA LEU A 9 45.45 -1.09 -11.32
C LEU A 9 44.80 0.00 -10.45
N SER A 10 44.99 1.27 -10.79
CA SER A 10 44.37 2.40 -10.09
C SER A 10 42.84 2.36 -10.23
N CYS A 11 42.33 2.07 -11.43
CA CYS A 11 40.90 1.88 -11.66
C CYS A 11 40.34 0.70 -10.84
N LEU A 12 41.04 -0.43 -10.82
CA LEU A 12 40.63 -1.59 -10.01
C LEU A 12 40.60 -1.26 -8.52
N LEU A 13 41.62 -0.58 -8.01
CA LEU A 13 41.68 -0.15 -6.62
C LEU A 13 40.51 0.77 -6.26
N VAL A 14 40.20 1.74 -7.13
CA VAL A 14 39.04 2.62 -6.94
C VAL A 14 37.74 1.83 -6.91
N ILE A 15 37.55 0.86 -7.81
CA ILE A 15 36.35 0.01 -7.82
C ILE A 15 36.23 -0.80 -6.52
N VAL A 16 37.33 -1.40 -6.05
CA VAL A 16 37.35 -2.15 -4.79
C VAL A 16 37.06 -1.24 -3.60
N LEU A 17 37.64 -0.05 -3.56
CA LEU A 17 37.37 0.95 -2.53
C LEU A 17 35.91 1.39 -2.55
N LEU A 18 35.34 1.69 -3.71
CA LEU A 18 33.93 2.04 -3.83
C LEU A 18 33.02 0.90 -3.39
N TYR A 19 33.35 -0.36 -3.70
CA TYR A 19 32.58 -1.52 -3.27
C TYR A 19 32.70 -1.80 -1.77
N GLY A 20 33.87 -1.53 -1.17
CA GLY A 20 34.10 -1.69 0.26
C GLY A 20 33.53 -0.56 1.11
N LEU A 21 33.51 0.68 0.58
CA LEU A 21 33.07 1.87 1.31
C LEU A 21 31.59 2.20 1.07
N LEU A 22 31.05 1.86 -0.10
CA LEU A 22 29.67 2.16 -0.48
C LEU A 22 28.90 0.87 -0.77
N GLU A 23 27.65 0.77 -0.31
CA GLU A 23 26.73 -0.28 -0.77
C GLU A 23 26.29 -0.02 -2.23
N LEU A 24 27.23 -0.09 -3.17
CA LEU A 24 27.04 0.30 -4.57
C LEU A 24 25.85 -0.41 -5.21
N HIS A 25 25.68 -1.71 -4.90
CA HIS A 25 24.54 -2.50 -5.38
C HIS A 25 23.19 -1.92 -4.94
N TYR A 26 23.08 -1.47 -3.69
CA TYR A 26 21.86 -0.86 -3.16
C TYR A 26 21.55 0.46 -3.88
N PHE A 27 22.53 1.37 -3.98
CA PHE A 27 22.32 2.67 -4.61
C PHE A 27 22.00 2.57 -6.10
N LEU A 28 22.70 1.69 -6.83
CA LEU A 28 22.41 1.41 -8.24
C LEU A 28 20.98 0.91 -8.43
N ARG A 29 20.56 -0.06 -7.61
CA ARG A 29 19.21 -0.62 -7.68
C ARG A 29 18.15 0.40 -7.28
N MET A 30 18.43 1.26 -6.29
CA MET A 30 17.54 2.34 -5.88
C MET A 30 17.35 3.34 -7.02
N CYS A 31 18.45 3.79 -7.63
CA CYS A 31 18.42 4.69 -8.78
C CYS A 31 17.62 4.07 -9.94
N LEU A 32 17.91 2.82 -10.29
CA LEU A 32 17.17 2.09 -11.31
C LEU A 32 15.67 2.00 -10.98
N CYS A 33 15.31 1.70 -9.73
CA CYS A 33 13.91 1.62 -9.31
C CYS A 33 13.18 2.96 -9.50
N VAL A 34 13.81 4.08 -9.13
CA VAL A 34 13.28 5.44 -9.36
C VAL A 34 13.12 5.74 -10.85
N LEU A 35 14.14 5.44 -11.66
CA LEU A 35 14.12 5.69 -13.11
C LEU A 35 13.02 4.86 -13.80
N LEU A 36 12.93 3.57 -13.47
CA LEU A 36 11.90 2.68 -14.00
C LEU A 36 10.50 3.14 -13.55
N ALA A 37 10.33 3.53 -12.29
CA ALA A 37 9.06 4.04 -11.77
C ALA A 37 8.63 5.35 -12.43
N ARG A 38 9.59 6.22 -12.76
CA ARG A 38 9.36 7.54 -13.35
C ARG A 38 9.05 7.49 -14.84
N PHE A 39 9.79 6.67 -15.59
CA PHE A 39 9.79 6.71 -17.06
C PHE A 39 9.11 5.51 -17.72
N ILE A 40 9.10 4.34 -17.07
CA ILE A 40 8.60 3.09 -17.69
C ILE A 40 7.27 2.65 -17.09
N LYS A 41 7.14 2.68 -15.76
CA LYS A 41 5.94 2.19 -15.07
C LYS A 41 4.81 3.22 -15.15
N ARG A 42 3.57 2.73 -15.24
CA ARG A 42 2.38 3.57 -15.20
C ARG A 42 2.17 4.16 -13.81
N ARG A 43 1.70 5.42 -13.79
CA ARG A 43 1.20 6.08 -12.58
C ARG A 43 0.02 5.29 -12.01
N CYS A 44 -0.12 5.32 -10.70
CA CYS A 44 -1.21 4.65 -9.97
C CYS A 44 -1.88 5.65 -9.04
N HIS A 45 -3.15 5.38 -8.72
CA HIS A 45 -3.87 6.17 -7.75
C HIS A 45 -3.31 5.93 -6.33
N ILE A 46 -3.40 6.93 -5.45
CA ILE A 46 -2.80 6.87 -4.11
C ILE A 46 -3.40 5.75 -3.23
N LEU A 47 -4.66 5.39 -3.45
CA LEU A 47 -5.33 4.31 -2.70
C LEU A 47 -5.17 2.92 -3.36
N GLU A 48 -4.56 2.84 -4.54
CA GLU A 48 -4.30 1.56 -5.19
C GLU A 48 -3.08 0.85 -4.61
N ALA A 49 -3.09 -0.48 -4.68
CA ALA A 49 -1.92 -1.27 -4.33
C ALA A 49 -0.89 -1.26 -5.46
N THR A 50 0.39 -1.04 -5.14
CA THR A 50 1.49 -1.25 -6.09
C THR A 50 2.15 -2.60 -5.87
N THR A 51 2.77 -3.13 -6.92
CA THR A 51 3.51 -4.40 -6.86
C THR A 51 4.92 -4.22 -7.39
N VAL A 52 5.91 -4.67 -6.60
CA VAL A 52 7.31 -4.76 -7.00
C VAL A 52 7.74 -6.22 -6.98
N ASN A 53 8.41 -6.66 -8.03
CA ASN A 53 8.94 -8.03 -8.11
C ASN A 53 10.40 -8.04 -7.62
N GLY A 54 10.78 -9.11 -6.94
CA GLY A 54 12.14 -9.35 -6.47
C GLY A 54 12.53 -10.82 -6.61
N VAL A 55 13.84 -11.08 -6.54
CA VAL A 55 14.43 -12.42 -6.48
C VAL A 55 15.38 -12.41 -5.28
N CYS A 56 15.31 -13.43 -4.44
CA CYS A 56 16.30 -13.61 -3.37
C CYS A 56 17.63 -14.04 -4.01
N LEU A 57 18.60 -13.13 -4.08
CA LEU A 57 19.92 -13.41 -4.64
C LEU A 57 20.88 -13.88 -3.54
N SER A 58 22.06 -14.37 -3.93
CA SER A 58 23.11 -14.83 -3.00
C SER A 58 23.50 -13.75 -1.98
N ASN A 59 23.49 -12.48 -2.37
CA ASN A 59 23.80 -11.35 -1.50
C ASN A 59 22.73 -11.06 -0.44
N ASP A 60 21.55 -11.68 -0.58
CA ASP A 60 20.41 -11.53 0.32
C ASP A 60 20.33 -12.64 1.38
N VAL A 61 21.20 -13.65 1.30
CA VAL A 61 21.16 -14.83 2.15
C VAL A 61 22.08 -14.64 3.36
N ASP A 62 21.66 -15.16 4.51
CA ASP A 62 22.50 -15.19 5.72
C ASP A 62 23.53 -16.34 5.69
N THR A 63 24.46 -16.33 6.65
CA THR A 63 25.61 -17.24 6.86
C THR A 63 25.36 -18.72 6.62
N LEU A 64 24.15 -19.22 6.86
CA LEU A 64 23.78 -20.62 6.64
C LEU A 64 23.23 -20.92 5.23
N LEU A 65 23.16 -19.93 4.34
CA LEU A 65 22.68 -20.03 2.95
C LEU A 65 21.27 -20.63 2.74
N TYR A 66 20.45 -20.79 3.78
CA TYR A 66 19.14 -21.46 3.66
C TYR A 66 17.96 -20.50 3.41
N HIS A 67 18.09 -19.23 3.77
CA HIS A 67 16.98 -18.29 3.69
C HIS A 67 17.42 -16.83 3.59
N MET A 68 16.52 -16.01 3.05
CA MET A 68 16.70 -14.56 3.00
C MET A 68 16.86 -13.98 4.40
N ASN A 69 17.91 -13.20 4.61
CA ASN A 69 18.22 -12.54 5.87
C ASN A 69 17.06 -11.60 6.28
N ASN A 70 16.72 -11.57 7.57
CA ASN A 70 15.65 -10.73 8.12
C ASN A 70 15.79 -9.24 7.76
N ALA A 71 17.00 -8.70 7.79
CA ALA A 71 17.26 -7.30 7.41
C ALA A 71 17.01 -7.03 5.93
N ARG A 72 17.09 -8.05 5.07
CA ARG A 72 16.85 -7.90 3.62
C ARG A 72 15.37 -7.65 3.32
N TYR A 73 14.45 -8.14 4.14
CA TYR A 73 13.03 -7.80 3.96
C TYR A 73 12.79 -6.28 4.07
N PHE A 74 13.36 -5.61 5.07
CA PHE A 74 13.23 -4.15 5.19
C PHE A 74 13.92 -3.41 4.05
N ARG A 75 15.11 -3.86 3.64
CA ARG A 75 15.80 -3.28 2.48
C ARG A 75 14.96 -3.40 1.19
N GLU A 76 14.28 -4.53 1.00
CA GLU A 76 13.35 -4.73 -0.12
C GLU A 76 12.14 -3.79 -0.06
N LEU A 77 11.68 -3.44 1.14
CA LEU A 77 10.62 -2.45 1.31
C LEU A 77 11.04 -1.04 0.90
N ASP A 78 12.32 -0.69 0.96
CA ASP A 78 12.79 0.62 0.50
C ASP A 78 12.53 0.78 -1.00
N PHE A 79 12.81 -0.26 -1.78
CA PHE A 79 12.50 -0.29 -3.21
C PHE A 79 10.99 -0.29 -3.48
N ALA A 80 10.21 -0.98 -2.66
CA ALA A 80 8.75 -0.99 -2.79
C ALA A 80 8.14 0.38 -2.49
N ARG A 81 8.66 1.08 -1.46
CA ARG A 81 8.20 2.42 -1.07
C ARG A 81 8.60 3.47 -2.09
N VAL A 82 9.83 3.44 -2.62
CA VAL A 82 10.22 4.42 -3.64
C VAL A 82 9.41 4.25 -4.93
N ASP A 83 9.10 3.01 -5.33
CA ASP A 83 8.20 2.72 -6.46
C ASP A 83 6.82 3.30 -6.20
N PHE A 84 6.26 3.07 -5.01
CA PHE A 84 4.98 3.60 -4.60
C PHE A 84 4.99 5.15 -4.61
N TYR A 85 6.00 5.78 -4.03
CA TYR A 85 6.12 7.24 -3.93
C TYR A 85 6.23 7.92 -5.29
N GLU A 86 7.03 7.38 -6.21
CA GLU A 86 7.19 7.98 -7.53
C GLU A 86 5.92 7.78 -8.38
N ARG A 87 5.29 6.61 -8.33
CA ARG A 87 4.11 6.30 -9.16
C ARG A 87 2.83 6.99 -8.69
N THR A 88 2.71 7.27 -7.39
CA THR A 88 1.60 8.03 -6.80
C THR A 88 1.88 9.53 -6.67
N LYS A 89 3.12 9.96 -6.94
CA LYS A 89 3.63 11.33 -6.67
C LYS A 89 3.62 11.76 -5.21
N LEU A 90 3.40 10.83 -4.26
CA LEU A 90 3.29 11.14 -2.84
C LEU A 90 4.48 11.96 -2.31
N TYR A 91 5.70 11.47 -2.52
CA TYR A 91 6.91 12.17 -2.03
C TYR A 91 7.08 13.55 -2.69
N ARG A 92 6.79 13.65 -4.00
CA ARG A 92 6.86 14.94 -4.71
C ARG A 92 5.87 15.96 -4.16
N THR A 93 4.66 15.52 -3.80
CA THR A 93 3.66 16.40 -3.18
C THR A 93 4.10 16.84 -1.79
N ILE A 94 4.58 15.91 -0.95
CA ILE A 94 5.11 16.23 0.39
C ILE A 94 6.24 17.27 0.28
N SER A 95 7.25 17.03 -0.57
CA SER A 95 8.38 17.94 -0.73
C SER A 95 7.98 19.30 -1.31
N ARG A 96 7.03 19.34 -2.26
CA ARG A 96 6.54 20.62 -2.81
C ARG A 96 5.80 21.45 -1.76
N LEU A 97 5.14 20.82 -0.80
CA LEU A 97 4.51 21.49 0.34
C LEU A 97 5.50 21.84 1.46
N GLY A 98 6.81 21.62 1.26
CA GLY A 98 7.85 21.92 2.25
C GLY A 98 8.05 20.83 3.31
N GLY A 99 7.37 19.70 3.18
CA GLY A 99 7.47 18.59 4.13
C GLY A 99 8.56 17.58 3.82
N SER A 100 8.83 16.72 4.79
CA SER A 100 9.70 15.55 4.65
C SER A 100 9.05 14.30 5.24
N VAL A 101 9.50 13.11 4.83
CA VAL A 101 8.96 11.83 5.31
C VAL A 101 10.07 10.89 5.74
N PHE A 102 9.89 10.23 6.87
CA PHE A 102 10.83 9.24 7.40
C PHE A 102 10.10 8.05 8.04
N GLN A 103 10.81 6.93 8.22
CA GLN A 103 10.24 5.73 8.83
C GLN A 103 10.19 5.91 10.36
N GLY A 104 8.98 5.97 10.93
CA GLY A 104 8.80 6.18 12.37
C GLY A 104 8.70 4.89 13.18
N ALA A 105 7.97 3.90 12.67
CA ALA A 105 7.85 2.59 13.31
C ALA A 105 7.54 1.52 12.26
N ALA A 106 8.02 0.30 12.45
CA ALA A 106 7.67 -0.82 11.58
C ALA A 106 7.61 -2.12 12.36
N THR A 107 6.68 -2.99 12.01
CA THR A 107 6.57 -4.34 12.57
C THR A 107 6.40 -5.33 11.43
N ILE A 108 7.22 -6.37 11.45
CA ILE A 108 7.19 -7.47 10.49
C ILE A 108 6.75 -8.75 11.19
N ARG A 109 5.82 -9.47 10.56
CA ARG A 109 5.40 -10.81 10.97
C ARG A 109 5.80 -11.81 9.90
N TYR A 110 6.76 -12.67 10.23
CA TYR A 110 7.20 -13.76 9.37
C TYR A 110 6.30 -14.98 9.51
N ARG A 111 5.82 -15.51 8.38
CA ARG A 111 5.05 -16.77 8.32
C ARG A 111 5.89 -17.90 7.76
N ARG A 112 6.63 -17.63 6.69
CA ARG A 112 7.53 -18.60 6.06
C ARG A 112 8.71 -17.88 5.45
N PHE A 113 9.90 -18.45 5.57
CA PHE A 113 11.10 -17.90 4.95
C PHE A 113 11.07 -18.00 3.41
N ILE A 114 11.74 -17.05 2.76
CA ILE A 114 12.00 -17.07 1.31
C ILE A 114 13.34 -17.78 1.09
N ARG A 115 13.34 -18.79 0.22
CA ARG A 115 14.54 -19.55 -0.16
C ARG A 115 15.40 -18.78 -1.16
N PRO A 116 16.72 -19.01 -1.22
CA PRO A 116 17.57 -18.47 -2.27
C PRO A 116 17.03 -18.79 -3.67
N PHE A 117 17.25 -17.87 -4.60
CA PHE A 117 16.86 -17.92 -6.02
C PHE A 117 15.35 -18.02 -6.28
N HIS A 118 14.53 -17.83 -5.25
CA HIS A 118 13.08 -17.78 -5.41
C HIS A 118 12.60 -16.35 -5.67
N ARG A 119 11.59 -16.23 -6.54
CA ARG A 119 10.89 -14.98 -6.84
C ARG A 119 9.86 -14.67 -5.75
N PHE A 120 9.72 -13.40 -5.44
CA PHE A 120 8.66 -12.86 -4.59
C PHE A 120 8.09 -11.57 -5.17
N LYS A 121 6.87 -11.25 -4.74
CA LYS A 121 6.14 -10.02 -5.05
C LYS A 121 5.91 -9.25 -3.77
N ILE A 122 6.22 -7.96 -3.75
CA ILE A 122 5.89 -7.07 -2.65
C ILE A 122 4.67 -6.27 -3.07
N ILE A 123 3.54 -6.50 -2.41
CA ILE A 123 2.30 -5.74 -2.61
C ILE A 123 2.26 -4.66 -1.53
N SER A 124 2.27 -3.39 -1.93
CA SER A 124 2.29 -2.24 -1.03
C SER A 124 1.02 -1.41 -1.18
N ARG A 125 0.39 -1.04 -0.07
CA ARG A 125 -0.80 -0.17 -0.06
C ARG A 125 -0.85 0.71 1.18
N ILE A 126 -1.50 1.86 1.05
CA ILE A 126 -1.88 2.67 2.21
C ILE A 126 -3.07 2.02 2.90
N ILE A 127 -3.00 1.90 4.22
CA ILE A 127 -4.09 1.35 5.05
C ILE A 127 -4.85 2.43 5.80
N TYR A 128 -4.15 3.50 6.21
CA TYR A 128 -4.70 4.62 6.96
C TYR A 128 -3.72 5.79 6.93
N TRP A 129 -4.17 6.99 7.32
CA TRP A 129 -3.32 8.12 7.64
C TRP A 129 -3.92 8.93 8.79
N ASP A 130 -3.07 9.43 9.68
CA ASP A 130 -3.44 10.45 10.66
C ASP A 130 -2.93 11.82 10.17
N GLU A 131 -2.96 12.86 11.02
CA GLU A 131 -2.52 14.20 10.65
C GLU A 131 -1.00 14.28 10.36
N GLN A 132 -0.20 13.42 10.99
CA GLN A 132 1.28 13.48 10.96
C GLN A 132 1.92 12.22 10.38
N SER A 133 1.14 11.21 10.02
CA SER A 133 1.64 9.88 9.69
C SER A 133 0.82 9.21 8.61
N LEU A 134 1.53 8.56 7.70
CA LEU A 134 0.98 7.61 6.75
C LEU A 134 1.22 6.19 7.26
N PHE A 135 0.21 5.33 7.20
CA PHE A 135 0.35 3.92 7.53
C PHE A 135 0.25 3.08 6.26
N MET A 136 1.27 2.24 6.04
CA MET A 136 1.37 1.36 4.88
C MET A 136 1.45 -0.10 5.32
N GLU A 137 0.82 -0.96 4.53
CA GLU A 137 0.96 -2.41 4.63
C GLU A 137 1.75 -2.91 3.42
N HIS A 138 2.71 -3.80 3.69
CA HIS A 138 3.48 -4.50 2.68
C HIS A 138 3.34 -6.01 2.86
N ARG A 139 3.05 -6.73 1.78
CA ARG A 139 2.92 -8.19 1.79
C ARG A 139 3.93 -8.80 0.84
N PHE A 140 4.76 -9.70 1.35
CA PHE A 140 5.63 -10.53 0.52
C PHE A 140 4.86 -11.78 0.10
N VAL A 141 4.62 -11.92 -1.19
CA VAL A 141 3.76 -12.96 -1.78
C VAL A 141 4.57 -13.79 -2.75
N ARG A 142 4.42 -15.12 -2.70
CA ARG A 142 4.99 -16.01 -3.69
C ARG A 142 4.14 -16.00 -4.97
N PRO A 143 4.72 -15.75 -6.15
CA PRO A 143 3.94 -15.69 -7.39
C PRO A 143 3.24 -17.00 -7.79
N SER A 144 3.76 -18.16 -7.39
CA SER A 144 3.23 -19.46 -7.82
C SER A 144 1.96 -19.90 -7.10
N ASP A 145 1.88 -19.72 -5.78
CA ASP A 145 0.78 -20.19 -4.93
C ASP A 145 0.05 -19.03 -4.21
N GLN A 146 0.45 -17.78 -4.47
CA GLN A 146 -0.04 -16.59 -3.77
C GLN A 146 0.12 -16.63 -2.24
N PHE A 147 1.02 -17.48 -1.72
CA PHE A 147 1.25 -17.57 -0.29
C PHE A 147 1.95 -16.32 0.24
N VAL A 148 1.43 -15.77 1.34
CA VAL A 148 2.00 -14.60 2.01
C VAL A 148 3.11 -15.04 2.98
N HIS A 149 4.36 -14.80 2.60
CA HIS A 149 5.56 -15.11 3.36
C HIS A 149 5.71 -14.26 4.62
N CYS A 150 5.46 -12.96 4.50
CA CYS A 150 5.43 -12.05 5.63
C CYS A 150 4.54 -10.84 5.34
N ILE A 151 4.11 -10.19 6.42
CA ILE A 151 3.33 -8.95 6.38
C ILE A 151 4.07 -7.93 7.21
N VAL A 152 4.19 -6.71 6.69
CA VAL A 152 4.84 -5.60 7.37
C VAL A 152 3.88 -4.44 7.45
N ILE A 153 3.71 -3.89 8.64
CA ILE A 153 2.99 -2.64 8.88
C ILE A 153 4.02 -1.58 9.23
N CYS A 154 3.95 -0.46 8.53
CA CYS A 154 4.90 0.63 8.64
C CYS A 154 4.16 1.94 8.89
N ARG A 155 4.67 2.75 9.83
CA ARG A 155 4.27 4.14 10.07
C ARG A 155 5.34 5.07 9.51
N GLN A 156 5.01 5.82 8.47
CA GLN A 156 5.85 6.90 7.96
C GLN A 156 5.41 8.21 8.58
N ARG A 157 6.33 8.89 9.24
CA ARG A 157 6.09 10.21 9.85
C ARG A 157 6.36 11.29 8.82
N VAL A 158 5.45 12.23 8.73
CA VAL A 158 5.56 13.42 7.89
C VAL A 158 5.82 14.62 8.80
N ILE A 159 6.85 15.40 8.49
CA ILE A 159 7.25 16.59 9.25
C ILE A 159 6.91 17.83 8.40
N ASP A 160 6.65 18.95 9.08
CA ASP A 160 6.43 20.30 8.53
C ASP A 160 5.17 20.47 7.68
N VAL A 161 4.46 19.38 7.38
CA VAL A 161 3.19 19.40 6.64
C VAL A 161 2.20 18.39 7.22
N SER A 162 0.91 18.76 7.25
CA SER A 162 -0.17 17.84 7.57
C SER A 162 -0.41 16.84 6.43
N MET A 163 -0.50 15.57 6.79
CA MET A 163 -0.79 14.49 5.85
C MET A 163 -2.20 14.63 5.25
N ASP A 164 -3.17 15.21 5.96
CA ASP A 164 -4.50 15.47 5.41
C ASP A 164 -4.43 16.49 4.26
N SER A 165 -3.57 17.52 4.36
CA SER A 165 -3.31 18.48 3.26
C SER A 165 -2.66 17.82 2.04
N VAL A 166 -1.71 16.90 2.29
CA VAL A 166 -1.06 16.11 1.23
C VAL A 166 -2.08 15.23 0.52
N MET A 167 -2.92 14.52 1.28
CA MET A 167 -3.97 13.66 0.73
C MET A 167 -5.02 14.47 -0.03
N ALA A 168 -5.33 15.70 0.41
CA ALA A 168 -6.27 16.57 -0.29
C ALA A 168 -5.82 16.96 -1.70
N GLU A 169 -4.53 17.00 -1.96
CA GLU A 169 -4.00 17.27 -3.29
C GLU A 169 -3.87 16.01 -4.14
N LEU A 170 -3.56 14.87 -3.52
CA LEU A 170 -3.35 13.59 -4.22
C LEU A 170 -4.66 12.87 -4.56
N LEU A 171 -5.68 13.04 -3.73
CA LEU A 171 -7.00 12.50 -3.98
C LEU A 171 -7.71 13.38 -5.02
N PRO A 172 -8.50 12.79 -5.93
CA PRO A 172 -9.26 13.57 -6.90
C PRO A 172 -10.12 14.60 -6.17
N LYS A 173 -9.98 15.88 -6.53
CA LYS A 173 -11.02 16.86 -6.21
C LYS A 173 -12.29 16.34 -6.86
N GLN A 174 -13.34 16.12 -6.08
CA GLN A 174 -14.67 15.92 -6.66
C GLN A 174 -14.96 17.17 -7.50
N THR A 175 -14.77 17.07 -8.82
CA THR A 175 -15.34 18.04 -9.75
C THR A 175 -16.84 17.86 -9.62
N ALA A 176 -17.48 18.77 -8.89
CA ALA A 176 -18.90 18.99 -9.02
C ALA A 176 -19.19 19.26 -10.51
N THR A 177 -19.91 18.32 -11.12
CA THR A 177 -20.80 18.44 -12.28
C THR A 177 -20.35 19.35 -13.45
N THR A 178 -20.07 18.72 -14.60
CA THR A 178 -20.48 19.29 -15.89
C THR A 178 -21.38 18.26 -16.56
N PRO A 179 -22.70 18.48 -16.68
CA PRO A 179 -23.53 17.62 -17.49
C PRO A 179 -23.26 18.01 -18.95
N LEU A 180 -22.34 17.28 -19.61
CA LEU A 180 -22.14 17.43 -21.04
C LEU A 180 -23.36 16.81 -21.76
N GLN A 181 -24.35 17.68 -21.97
CA GLN A 181 -25.19 17.81 -23.16
C GLN A 181 -25.43 16.51 -23.95
N ALA A 182 -26.64 15.96 -23.77
CA ALA A 182 -27.23 14.97 -24.65
C ALA A 182 -27.13 15.46 -26.11
N SER A 183 -26.38 14.72 -26.93
CA SER A 183 -26.34 14.94 -28.36
C SER A 183 -27.69 14.56 -28.95
N ARG A 184 -28.45 15.58 -29.32
CA ARG A 184 -29.60 15.48 -30.22
C ARG A 184 -29.07 15.03 -31.59
N HIS A 185 -29.31 13.77 -31.96
CA HIS A 185 -29.39 13.42 -33.37
C HIS A 185 -30.82 13.01 -33.73
N THR A 186 -31.34 13.84 -34.62
CA THR A 186 -32.62 13.85 -35.29
C THR A 186 -32.84 12.60 -36.16
N LEU A 187 -34.03 12.03 -36.02
CA LEU A 187 -34.91 11.47 -37.05
C LEU A 187 -34.28 11.08 -38.39
N SER A 188 -34.40 9.80 -38.74
CA SER A 188 -34.68 9.38 -40.11
C SER A 188 -35.68 8.23 -40.10
N SER A 189 -36.87 8.58 -40.54
CA SER A 189 -37.98 7.68 -40.87
C SER A 189 -37.62 6.83 -42.08
N THR A 190 -37.90 5.54 -42.02
CA THR A 190 -38.44 4.80 -43.17
C THR A 190 -39.18 3.57 -42.65
N ALA A 191 -40.49 3.57 -42.93
CA ALA A 191 -41.42 2.52 -42.58
C ALA A 191 -41.35 1.37 -43.60
N SER A 192 -41.47 0.13 -43.13
CA SER A 192 -41.95 -0.98 -43.95
C SER A 192 -42.46 -2.14 -43.08
N LEU A 193 -43.80 -2.21 -43.00
CA LEU A 193 -44.69 -3.38 -43.06
C LEU A 193 -44.44 -4.62 -42.16
N GLN A 194 -45.46 -4.87 -41.33
CA GLN A 194 -45.88 -6.11 -40.64
C GLN A 194 -46.21 -7.27 -41.63
N PRO A 195 -46.26 -8.57 -41.23
CA PRO A 195 -47.31 -9.08 -40.33
C PRO A 195 -46.99 -10.25 -39.35
N VAL A 196 -47.71 -10.20 -38.22
CA VAL A 196 -48.44 -11.25 -37.47
C VAL A 196 -47.90 -12.70 -37.50
N GLY A 197 -47.58 -13.21 -36.30
CA GLY A 197 -47.44 -14.64 -35.97
C GLY A 197 -47.60 -14.89 -34.46
N ILE A 198 -48.33 -15.95 -34.11
CA ILE A 198 -48.98 -16.26 -32.83
C ILE A 198 -48.14 -17.19 -31.92
N GLY A 199 -48.30 -17.06 -30.58
CA GLY A 199 -47.94 -18.06 -29.55
C GLY A 199 -46.46 -18.04 -29.13
N THR A 200 -46.03 -18.30 -27.88
CA THR A 200 -46.63 -18.98 -26.74
C THR A 200 -45.79 -18.63 -25.49
N THR A 201 -46.42 -18.68 -24.32
CA THR A 201 -45.83 -18.60 -22.97
C THR A 201 -44.68 -19.58 -22.73
N THR A 202 -43.63 -19.19 -22.01
CA THR A 202 -42.93 -20.01 -20.98
C THR A 202 -42.00 -19.12 -20.13
N ALA A 203 -41.89 -19.47 -18.86
CA ALA A 203 -41.38 -18.69 -17.74
C ALA A 203 -39.89 -18.91 -17.43
N MET A 204 -39.43 -18.10 -16.46
CA MET A 204 -38.31 -18.31 -15.50
C MET A 204 -36.87 -18.43 -16.05
N ALA A 205 -36.01 -17.51 -15.59
CA ALA A 205 -34.95 -17.84 -14.64
C ALA A 205 -34.21 -16.56 -14.20
N ALA A 206 -34.37 -16.21 -12.93
CA ALA A 206 -33.46 -15.34 -12.22
C ALA A 206 -32.17 -16.13 -11.92
N ALA A 207 -31.01 -15.57 -12.24
CA ALA A 207 -29.73 -16.09 -11.78
C ALA A 207 -28.95 -14.97 -11.08
N THR A 208 -28.90 -15.13 -9.78
CA THR A 208 -28.28 -14.33 -8.75
C THR A 208 -26.76 -14.21 -8.94
N MET A 209 -26.29 -12.99 -8.77
CA MET A 209 -24.88 -12.60 -8.72
C MET A 209 -24.31 -12.94 -7.33
N THR A 210 -23.40 -13.91 -7.24
CA THR A 210 -22.71 -14.24 -5.99
C THR A 210 -21.32 -13.61 -5.97
N THR A 211 -21.15 -12.68 -5.05
CA THR A 211 -19.89 -12.07 -4.61
C THR A 211 -19.07 -13.07 -3.79
N LEU A 212 -17.83 -13.33 -4.19
CA LEU A 212 -16.87 -14.12 -3.40
C LEU A 212 -16.10 -13.18 -2.46
N ASP A 213 -16.49 -13.22 -1.19
CA ASP A 213 -15.75 -12.66 -0.07
C ASP A 213 -14.63 -13.59 0.42
N ALA A 214 -13.64 -12.96 1.03
CA ALA A 214 -12.38 -13.53 1.51
C ALA A 214 -12.54 -14.57 2.62
N VAL A 215 -11.77 -15.67 2.54
CA VAL A 215 -11.50 -16.56 3.67
C VAL A 215 -9.99 -16.68 3.85
N ALA A 216 -9.49 -16.06 4.91
CA ALA A 216 -8.15 -16.29 5.45
C ALA A 216 -8.29 -17.21 6.67
N GLN A 217 -7.96 -18.49 6.51
CA GLN A 217 -7.83 -19.44 7.62
C GLN A 217 -6.37 -19.52 8.06
N ALA A 218 -6.16 -19.37 9.37
CA ALA A 218 -4.93 -19.69 10.06
C ALA A 218 -5.18 -20.98 10.85
N GLU A 219 -4.50 -22.06 10.50
CA GLU A 219 -4.42 -23.27 11.33
C GLU A 219 -3.17 -23.20 12.19
N ASN A 220 -3.37 -23.28 13.50
CA ASN A 220 -2.49 -24.04 14.39
C ASN A 220 -3.42 -24.73 15.37
N GLY A 221 -3.40 -26.07 15.34
CA GLY A 221 -4.28 -26.91 16.15
C GLY A 221 -4.01 -26.73 17.63
N HIS A 222 -5.10 -26.61 18.40
CA HIS A 222 -5.31 -27.17 19.73
C HIS A 222 -6.83 -27.25 19.91
N VAL A 223 -7.31 -28.44 20.25
CA VAL A 223 -8.72 -28.76 20.49
C VAL A 223 -9.11 -28.19 21.87
N ALA A 224 -10.11 -27.31 21.92
CA ALA A 224 -10.86 -27.02 23.14
C ALA A 224 -12.28 -26.56 22.83
N SER A 225 -13.21 -27.05 23.63
CA SER A 225 -14.66 -27.14 23.49
C SER A 225 -15.43 -25.81 23.56
N THR A 226 -16.53 -25.80 22.81
CA THR A 226 -17.61 -24.80 22.76
C THR A 226 -18.36 -24.64 24.09
N THR A 227 -18.64 -23.40 24.49
CA THR A 227 -19.86 -23.05 25.24
C THR A 227 -20.43 -21.73 24.70
N THR A 228 -21.64 -21.81 24.16
CA THR A 228 -22.45 -20.71 23.65
C THR A 228 -23.24 -20.08 24.80
N THR A 229 -23.20 -18.75 24.95
CA THR A 229 -24.24 -18.01 25.67
C THR A 229 -24.63 -16.77 24.87
N THR A 230 -25.87 -16.80 24.39
CA THR A 230 -26.57 -15.74 23.67
C THR A 230 -27.05 -14.68 24.67
N ALA A 231 -26.84 -13.40 24.38
CA ALA A 231 -27.58 -12.31 25.03
C ALA A 231 -27.88 -11.19 24.03
N THR A 232 -29.17 -11.01 23.79
CA THR A 232 -29.82 -9.97 22.98
C THR A 232 -30.23 -8.82 23.89
N THR A 233 -29.81 -7.58 23.63
CA THR A 233 -30.54 -6.40 24.15
C THR A 233 -30.39 -5.15 23.26
N THR A 234 -31.48 -4.87 22.54
CA THR A 234 -32.22 -3.61 22.39
C THR A 234 -31.50 -2.25 22.42
N ALA A 235 -31.73 -1.49 21.34
CA ALA A 235 -31.39 -0.09 21.15
C ALA A 235 -32.22 0.85 22.04
N THR A 236 -31.60 1.97 22.47
CA THR A 236 -32.31 3.18 22.89
C THR A 236 -31.58 4.41 22.34
N THR A 237 -32.30 5.15 21.51
CA THR A 237 -31.94 6.44 20.92
C THR A 237 -32.18 7.55 21.94
N THR A 238 -31.18 8.42 22.18
CA THR A 238 -31.41 9.70 22.84
C THR A 238 -30.66 10.80 22.10
N ALA A 239 -31.42 11.74 21.56
CA ALA A 239 -30.95 12.95 20.91
C ALA A 239 -30.58 14.01 21.96
N THR A 240 -29.44 14.67 21.79
CA THR A 240 -29.12 15.91 22.50
C THR A 240 -28.45 16.90 21.56
N THR A 241 -29.09 18.06 21.40
CA THR A 241 -28.65 19.24 20.66
C THR A 241 -27.76 20.10 21.53
N THR A 242 -26.56 20.49 21.05
CA THR A 242 -25.87 21.68 21.57
C THR A 242 -24.88 22.27 20.56
N THR A 243 -25.27 23.45 20.06
CA THR A 243 -24.52 24.71 19.92
C THR A 243 -23.07 24.71 19.41
N THR A 244 -22.92 25.34 18.25
CA THR A 244 -21.71 25.84 17.59
C THR A 244 -20.87 26.79 18.44
N THR A 245 -19.56 26.58 18.44
CA THR A 245 -18.53 27.63 18.55
C THR A 245 -17.49 27.41 17.43
N ALA A 246 -17.21 28.49 16.70
CA ALA A 246 -16.32 28.51 15.54
C ALA A 246 -14.85 28.51 15.97
N SER A 247 -14.03 27.66 15.36
CA SER A 247 -12.57 27.73 15.42
C SER A 247 -11.96 27.16 14.13
N ALA A 248 -11.01 27.93 13.57
CA ALA A 248 -10.08 27.64 12.48
C ALA A 248 -10.51 26.62 11.42
N ALA A 249 -10.77 27.12 10.20
CA ALA A 249 -11.01 26.27 9.03
C ALA A 249 -9.72 25.54 8.61
N THR A 250 -9.39 24.46 9.31
CA THR A 250 -8.67 23.33 8.73
C THR A 250 -9.49 22.88 7.53
N LEU A 251 -8.86 22.79 6.36
CA LEU A 251 -9.49 22.31 5.13
C LEU A 251 -9.89 20.83 5.35
N ALA A 252 -11.05 20.61 5.97
CA ALA A 252 -11.53 19.29 6.34
C ALA A 252 -11.84 18.54 5.05
N MET A 253 -11.04 17.52 4.77
CA MET A 253 -11.32 16.57 3.70
C MET A 253 -12.72 15.97 3.91
N PRO A 254 -13.53 15.80 2.85
CA PRO A 254 -14.79 15.08 2.98
C PRO A 254 -14.50 13.67 3.54
N ALA A 255 -15.10 13.36 4.69
CA ALA A 255 -14.90 12.12 5.46
C ALA A 255 -15.11 10.82 4.66
N LYS A 256 -15.68 10.92 3.46
CA LYS A 256 -16.03 9.80 2.58
C LYS A 256 -14.84 9.17 1.84
N LEU A 257 -13.68 9.85 1.76
CA LEU A 257 -12.50 9.33 1.05
C LEU A 257 -11.42 8.73 1.95
N LYS A 258 -11.43 9.05 3.25
CA LYS A 258 -10.47 8.51 4.22
C LYS A 258 -10.88 7.10 4.61
N PRO A 259 -10.01 6.08 4.51
CA PRO A 259 -10.33 4.74 4.94
C PRO A 259 -10.57 4.73 6.46
N PRO A 260 -11.57 3.99 6.94
CA PRO A 260 -11.79 3.84 8.38
C PRO A 260 -10.57 3.16 9.01
N LEU A 261 -10.21 3.58 10.23
CA LEU A 261 -9.10 3.01 10.97
C LEU A 261 -9.37 1.52 11.26
N PRO A 262 -8.58 0.58 10.71
CA PRO A 262 -8.79 -0.85 10.97
C PRO A 262 -8.56 -1.20 12.45
N PRO A 263 -9.35 -2.09 13.06
CA PRO A 263 -9.18 -2.47 14.48
C PRO A 263 -7.78 -3.03 14.81
N GLU A 264 -7.21 -3.82 13.91
CA GLU A 264 -5.85 -4.35 14.06
C GLU A 264 -4.80 -3.24 14.06
N LEU A 265 -4.98 -2.22 13.21
CA LEU A 265 -4.08 -1.07 13.15
C LEU A 265 -4.22 -0.20 14.39
N CYS A 266 -5.44 -0.03 14.91
CA CYS A 266 -5.68 0.71 16.16
C CYS A 266 -4.87 0.11 17.33
N LYS A 267 -4.99 -1.20 17.53
CA LYS A 267 -4.20 -1.94 18.55
C LYS A 267 -2.70 -1.83 18.31
N TRP A 268 -2.28 -1.90 17.05
CA TRP A 268 -0.87 -1.75 16.68
C TRP A 268 -0.33 -0.35 17.02
N ILE A 269 -1.10 0.71 16.75
CA ILE A 269 -0.75 2.09 17.09
C ILE A 269 -0.63 2.23 18.61
N GLU A 270 -1.62 1.76 19.36
CA GLU A 270 -1.64 1.80 20.82
C GLU A 270 -0.40 1.12 21.42
N TYR A 271 -0.05 -0.07 20.93
CA TYR A 271 1.13 -0.80 21.37
C TYR A 271 2.43 -0.02 21.08
N ASN A 272 2.58 0.53 19.89
CA ASN A 272 3.76 1.32 19.51
C ASN A 272 3.88 2.61 20.33
N ASP A 273 2.76 3.28 20.62
CA ASP A 273 2.74 4.49 21.41
C ASP A 273 3.04 4.19 22.89
N MET A 274 2.52 3.09 23.44
CA MET A 274 2.88 2.62 24.79
C MET A 274 4.36 2.27 24.89
N SER A 275 4.89 1.52 23.92
CA SER A 275 6.33 1.22 23.83
C SER A 275 7.16 2.49 23.77
N SER A 276 6.75 3.47 22.95
CA SER A 276 7.44 4.76 22.82
C SER A 276 7.39 5.58 24.12
N LYS A 277 6.27 5.57 24.84
CA LYS A 277 6.13 6.26 26.14
C LYS A 277 7.06 5.65 27.19
N ASN A 278 7.11 4.32 27.27
CA ASN A 278 7.98 3.62 28.21
C ASN A 278 9.46 3.93 27.99
N LEU A 279 9.88 4.13 26.73
CA LEU A 279 11.23 4.56 26.40
C LEU A 279 11.53 6.00 26.84
N ARG A 280 10.53 6.88 26.85
CA ARG A 280 10.68 8.29 27.25
C ARG A 280 10.62 8.49 28.76
N SER A 281 9.86 7.66 29.48
CA SER A 281 9.76 7.73 30.95
C SER A 281 11.01 7.26 31.68
N GLY A 282 11.95 6.62 30.97
CA GLY A 282 13.24 6.17 31.52
C GLY A 282 14.44 7.07 31.18
N CYS A 283 14.20 8.21 30.51
CA CYS A 283 15.21 9.25 30.23
C CYS A 283 14.85 10.53 31.00
#